data_AF-A0A928AG04-F1
#
_entry.id   AF-A0A928AG04-F1
#
_cell.length_a   1.000
_cell.length_b   1.000
_cell.length_c   1.000
_cell.angle_alpha   90.00
_cell.angle_beta   90.00
_cell.angle_gamma   90.00
#
_symmetry.space_group_name_H-M   'P 1'
#
loop_
_entity.id
_entity.type
_entity.pdbx_description
1 polymer ?
#
loop_
_entity_poly.entity_id
_entity_poly.type
_entity_poly.pdbx_seq_one_letter_code
_entity_poly.pdbx_strand_id
1 'polypeptide(L)' 'MNNEFYIYDLSNGIRCIHRQTKSGVARCAIMINAGTRDERKGEEGIAHFTEHGFFKGTE' A
#
# COMPACT_ATOMS: atom_id res chain seq x y z
N MET A 1 19.30 -12.43 17.25
CA MET A 1 17.90 -11.94 17.20
C MET A 1 17.31 -12.43 15.89
N ASN A 2 16.28 -13.29 15.92
CA ASN A 2 15.59 -13.66 14.69
C ASN A 2 14.79 -12.44 14.23
N ASN A 3 15.15 -11.86 13.09
CA ASN A 3 14.34 -10.79 12.49
C ASN A 3 13.01 -11.39 12.05
N GLU A 4 11.94 -11.04 12.77
CA GLU A 4 10.56 -11.42 12.44
C GLU A 4 10.13 -10.86 11.07
N PHE A 5 10.77 -9.76 10.63
CA PHE A 5 10.50 -9.08 9.38
C PHE A 5 11.78 -8.84 8.56
N TYR A 6 11.68 -9.06 7.26
CA TYR A 6 12.65 -8.63 6.25
C TYR A 6 12.20 -7.27 5.70
N ILE A 7 13.04 -6.24 5.89
CA ILE A 7 12.78 -4.88 5.43
C ILE A 7 13.83 -4.53 4.38
N TYR A 8 13.38 -4.12 3.19
CA TYR A 8 14.26 -3.74 2.09
C TYR A 8 13.56 -2.75 1.17
N ASP A 9 14.35 -1.94 0.46
CA ASP A 9 13.85 -1.00 -0.55
C ASP A 9 14.09 -1.60 -1.95
N LEU A 10 13.10 -1.50 -2.83
CA LEU A 10 13.21 -1.87 -4.24
C LEU A 10 13.96 -0.79 -5.03
N SER A 11 14.45 -1.12 -6.23
CA SER A 11 15.17 -0.17 -7.09
C SER A 11 14.34 1.05 -7.52
N ASN A 12 13.01 0.95 -7.45
CA ASN A 12 12.08 2.04 -7.72
C ASN A 12 11.70 2.87 -6.47
N GLY A 13 12.32 2.59 -5.31
CA GLY A 13 12.11 3.33 -4.07
C GLY A 13 10.94 2.85 -3.20
N ILE A 14 10.22 1.79 -3.60
CA ILE A 14 9.17 1.20 -2.75
C ILE A 14 9.82 0.42 -1.61
N ARG A 15 9.38 0.69 -0.37
CA ARG A 15 9.78 -0.07 0.81
C ARG A 15 8.90 -1.30 0.99
N CYS A 16 9.53 -2.46 1.12
CA CYS A 16 8.88 -3.72 1.42
C CYS A 16 9.12 -4.14 2.88
N ILE A 17 8.05 -4.63 3.53
CA ILE A 17 8.11 -5.28 4.84
C ILE A 17 7.50 -6.67 4.66
N HIS A 18 8.34 -7.70 4.75
CA HIS A 18 7.94 -9.08 4.50
C HIS A 18 8.17 -9.95 5.74
N ARG A 19 7.16 -10.72 6.13
CA ARG A 19 7.30 -11.80 7.11
C ARG A 19 6.93 -13.13 6.47
N GLN A 20 7.88 -14.06 6.44
CA GLN A 20 7.62 -15.41 5.96
C GLN A 20 6.92 -16.24 7.04
N THR A 21 5.83 -16.90 6.69
CA THR A 21 5.10 -17.81 7.59
C THR A 21 4.70 -19.08 6.85
N LYS A 22 4.63 -20.21 7.56
CA LYS A 22 4.09 -21.47 7.00
C LYS A 22 2.56 -21.42 7.09
N SER A 23 1.92 -20.82 6.09
CA SER A 23 0.46 -20.67 6.01
C SER A 23 -0.06 -21.05 4.62
N GLY A 24 -1.31 -21.53 4.55
CA GLY A 24 -2.00 -21.76 3.27
C GLY A 24 -2.55 -20.48 2.62
N VAL A 25 -2.36 -19.32 3.25
CA VAL A 25 -2.86 -18.02 2.78
C VAL A 25 -1.75 -16.99 2.88
N ALA A 26 -1.63 -16.14 1.86
CA ALA A 26 -0.81 -14.94 1.89
C ALA A 26 -1.68 -13.71 2.18
N ARG A 27 -1.13 -12.75 2.92
CA ARG A 27 -1.72 -11.43 3.14
C ARG A 27 -0.77 -10.40 2.58
N CYS A 28 -1.28 -9.47 1.78
CA CYS A 28 -0.52 -8.35 1.26
C CYS A 28 -1.33 -7.07 1.45
N ALA A 29 -0.62 -5.96 1.57
CA ALA A 29 -1.21 -4.63 1.64
C ALA A 29 -0.25 -3.67 0.94
N ILE A 30 -0.83 -2.65 0.30
CA ILE A 30 -0.10 -1.52 -0.26
C ILE A 30 -0.49 -0.31 0.59
N MET A 31 0.50 0.42 1.09
CA MET A 31 0.28 1.69 1.78
C MET A 31 0.85 2.81 0.93
N ILE A 32 0.03 3.82 0.66
CA ILE A 32 0.44 5.04 -0.01
C ILE A 32 0.45 6.14 1.04
N ASN A 33 1.51 6.95 1.07
CA ASN A 33 1.61 8.10 1.97
C ASN A 33 0.83 9.30 1.41
N ALA A 34 -0.47 9.10 1.15
CA ALA A 34 -1.41 10.11 0.69
C ALA A 34 -2.82 9.77 1.20
N GLY A 35 -3.65 10.78 1.41
CA GLY A 35 -5.06 10.62 1.80
C GLY A 35 -5.83 11.94 1.80
N THR A 36 -6.97 11.98 2.50
CA THR A 36 -7.84 13.17 2.54
C THR A 36 -7.15 14.42 3.08
N ARG A 37 -6.09 14.27 3.90
CA ARG A 37 -5.24 15.37 4.37
C ARG A 37 -4.56 16.12 3.22
N ASP A 38 -4.32 15.44 2.10
CA ASP A 38 -3.59 15.97 0.95
C ASP A 38 -4.53 16.57 -0.12
N GLU A 39 -5.85 16.55 0.12
CA GLU A 39 -6.86 17.12 -0.77
C GLU A 39 -6.85 18.65 -0.72
N ARG A 40 -7.01 19.31 -1.87
CA ARG A 40 -7.18 20.77 -1.96
C ARG A 40 -8.66 21.14 -1.87
N LYS A 41 -8.92 22.43 -1.67
CA LYS A 41 -10.29 22.97 -1.74
C LYS A 41 -10.90 22.66 -3.12
N GLY A 42 -12.04 21.99 -3.14
CA GLY A 42 -12.72 21.53 -4.36
C GLY A 42 -12.32 20.13 -4.83
N GLU A 43 -11.44 19.42 -4.11
CA GLU A 43 -11.03 18.03 -4.38
C GLU A 43 -11.53 17.06 -3.29
N GLU A 44 -12.56 17.46 -2.53
CA GLU A 44 -13.05 16.70 -1.40
C GLU A 44 -13.50 15.29 -1.82
N GLY A 45 -12.95 14.27 -1.17
CA GLY A 45 -13.27 12.87 -1.42
C GLY A 45 -12.55 12.24 -2.60
N ILE A 46 -11.63 12.94 -3.27
CA ILE A 46 -10.82 12.37 -4.36
C ILE A 46 -9.95 11.21 -3.89
N ALA A 47 -9.40 11.24 -2.66
CA ALA A 47 -8.62 10.13 -2.13
C ALA A 47 -9.48 8.86 -2.00
N HIS A 48 -10.70 9.00 -1.48
CA HIS A 48 -11.66 7.90 -1.33
C HIS A 48 -12.21 7.41 -2.68
N PHE A 49 -12.52 8.35 -3.59
CA PHE A 49 -12.93 8.01 -4.95
C PHE A 49 -11.83 7.22 -5.68
N THR A 50 -10.56 7.61 -5.49
CA THR A 50 -9.40 6.90 -6.06
C THR A 50 -9.26 5.49 -5.49
N GLU A 51 -9.43 5.30 -4.18
CA GLU A 51 -9.46 3.98 -3.54
C GLU A 51 -10.52 3.06 -4.19
N HIS A 52 -11.73 3.56 -4.36
CA HIS A 52 -12.79 2.80 -5.03
C HIS A 52 -12.50 2.53 -6.50
N GLY A 53 -11.91 3.51 -7.20
CA GLY A 53 -11.51 3.40 -8.60
C GLY A 53 -10.41 2.37 -8.83
N PHE A 54 -9.51 2.18 -7.86
CA PHE A 54 -8.41 1.22 -7.92
C PHE A 54 -8.88 -0.22 -8.22
N PHE A 55 -10.09 -0.58 -7.78
CA PHE A 55 -10.65 -1.92 -7.96
C PHE A 55 -11.50 -2.07 -9.24
N LYS A 56 -11.50 -1.08 -10.15
CA LYS A 56 -12.37 -1.07 -11.35
C LYS A 56 -11.72 -1.62 -12.63
N GLY A 57 -10.46 -2.08 -12.55
CA GLY A 57 -9.73 -2.70 -13.66
C GLY A 57 -8.48 -1.91 -14.05
N THR A 58 -7.51 -2.61 -14.64
CA THR A 58 -6.23 -2.06 -15.12
C THR A 58 -5.96 -2.53 -16.56
N GLU A 59 -4.99 -1.93 -17.24
CA GLU A 59 -4.45 -2.41 -18.53
C GLU A 59 -3.65 -3.73 -18.40
#